data_AF-A3ZT68-F1
#
_entry.id   AF-A3ZT68-F1
#
_cell.length_a   1.000
_cell.length_b   1.000
_cell.length_c   1.000
_cell.angle_alpha   90.00
_cell.angle_beta   90.00
_cell.angle_gamma   90.00
#
_symmetry.space_group_name_H-M   'P 1'
#
loop_
_entity.id
_entity.type
_entity.pdbx_description
1 polymer ?
#
loop_
_entity_poly.entity_id
_entity_poly.type
_entity_poly.pdbx_seq_one_letter_code
_entity_poly.pdbx_strand_id
1 'polypeptide(L)'
;MSLLKRIWNDEAGFIVSTELILIATIVVIGLIVGLSAVRDAVTSELSDVAGAIQDMDQSYTLYGVTGHSAAVSGSDFGDQQDYCDGDDDRNGRIDNCININGRNDGDEGGNAPTPNR
;
A
#
# COMPACT_ATOMS: atom_id res chain seq x y z
N MET A 1 61.71 9.69 23.95
CA MET A 1 60.95 10.57 23.02
C MET A 1 60.05 9.76 22.08
N SER A 2 59.15 8.93 22.61
CA SER A 2 58.18 8.16 21.78
C SER A 2 56.74 8.58 22.00
N LEU A 3 56.41 9.13 23.18
CA LEU A 3 55.06 9.53 23.55
C LEU A 3 54.64 10.84 22.85
N LEU A 4 55.53 11.84 22.82
CA LEU A 4 55.32 13.10 22.09
C LEU A 4 55.19 12.90 20.57
N LYS A 5 55.95 11.96 19.99
CA LYS A 5 55.82 11.59 18.56
C LYS A 5 54.53 10.84 18.27
N ARG A 6 54.04 10.04 19.22
CA ARG A 6 52.75 9.35 19.10
C ARG A 6 51.57 10.32 19.12
N ILE A 7 51.58 11.28 20.05
CA ILE A 7 50.51 12.31 20.12
C ILE A 7 50.53 13.21 18.87
N TRP A 8 51.70 13.53 18.32
CA TRP A 8 51.82 14.35 17.12
C TRP A 8 51.35 13.64 15.83
N ASN A 9 51.49 12.32 15.77
CA ASN A 9 50.99 11.49 14.66
C ASN A 9 49.61 10.87 14.96
N ASP A 10 48.92 11.32 16.00
CA ASP A 10 47.61 10.79 16.38
C ASP A 10 46.50 11.45 15.56
N GLU A 11 46.25 10.91 14.37
CA GLU A 11 45.13 11.30 13.49
C GLU A 11 43.82 10.56 13.82
N ALA A 12 43.81 9.70 14.87
CA ALA A 12 42.65 8.89 15.24
C ALA A 12 41.44 9.72 15.70
N GLY A 13 41.63 11.02 15.97
CA GLY A 13 40.57 11.98 16.31
C GLY A 13 40.02 12.80 15.14
N PHE A 14 40.52 12.63 13.91
CA PHE A 14 40.10 13.47 12.77
C PHE A 14 38.73 13.08 12.17
N ILE A 15 38.11 11.99 12.65
CA ILE A 15 36.76 11.57 12.24
C ILE A 15 35.72 12.22 13.16
N VAL A 16 35.64 13.55 13.20
CA VAL A 16 34.54 14.22 13.94
C VAL A 16 33.94 15.43 13.21
N SER A 17 34.61 16.13 12.29
CA SER A 17 34.25 17.54 12.19
C SER A 17 32.97 17.90 11.41
N THR A 18 32.67 17.32 10.25
CA THR A 18 31.48 17.70 9.43
C THR A 18 31.14 16.67 8.34
N GLU A 19 32.14 15.99 7.79
CA GLU A 19 31.97 15.06 6.65
C GLU A 19 31.12 13.84 7.01
N LEU A 20 31.30 13.25 8.20
CA LEU A 20 30.47 12.13 8.66
C LEU A 20 29.01 12.55 8.87
N ILE A 21 28.78 13.79 9.33
CA ILE A 21 27.43 14.35 9.51
C ILE A 21 26.78 14.58 8.15
N LEU A 22 27.54 15.06 7.16
CA LEU A 22 27.06 15.22 5.79
C LEU A 22 26.62 13.87 5.20
N ILE A 23 27.44 12.82 5.34
CA ILE A 23 27.08 11.47 4.87
C ILE A 23 25.87 10.94 5.63
N ALA A 24 25.84 11.06 6.96
CA ALA A 24 24.74 10.57 7.79
C ALA A 24 23.40 11.24 7.44
N THR A 25 23.39 12.55 7.20
CA THR A 25 22.18 13.29 6.81
C THR A 25 21.67 12.88 5.43
N ILE A 26 22.56 12.68 4.45
CA ILE A 26 22.18 12.16 3.12
C ILE A 26 21.56 10.77 3.24
N VAL A 27 22.17 9.89 4.05
CA VAL A 27 21.64 8.53 4.29
C VAL A 27 20.26 8.59 4.94
N VAL A 28 20.06 9.42 5.96
CA VAL A 28 18.76 9.57 6.64
C VAL A 28 17.68 10.08 5.67
N ILE A 29 17.98 11.08 4.84
CA ILE A 29 17.03 11.59 3.84
C ILE A 29 16.69 10.49 2.82
N GLY A 30 17.69 9.75 2.35
CA GLY A 30 17.48 8.61 1.45
C GLY A 30 16.61 7.51 2.07
N LEU A 31 16.82 7.21 3.36
CA LEU A 31 15.99 6.24 4.09
C LEU A 31 14.56 6.71 4.27
N ILE A 32 14.32 8.01 4.52
CA ILE A 32 12.97 8.55 4.65
C ILE A 32 12.20 8.39 3.33
N VAL A 33 12.80 8.82 2.22
CA VAL A 33 12.17 8.69 0.89
C VAL A 33 11.99 7.22 0.52
N GLY A 34 12.99 6.38 0.78
CA GLY A 34 12.90 4.93 0.56
C GLY A 34 11.78 4.28 1.36
N LEU A 35 11.62 4.64 2.64
CA LEU A 35 10.57 4.11 3.49
C LEU A 35 9.18 4.58 3.05
N SER A 36 9.03 5.83 2.60
CA SER A 36 7.77 6.30 2.02
C SER A 36 7.39 5.51 0.76
N ALA A 37 8.35 5.24 -0.12
CA ALA A 37 8.09 4.44 -1.33
C ALA A 37 7.71 2.99 -0.99
N VAL A 38 8.36 2.38 0.02
CA VAL A 38 8.00 1.03 0.50
C VAL A 38 6.58 1.03 1.09
N ARG A 39 6.22 2.05 1.88
CA ARG A 39 4.86 2.17 2.43
C ARG A 39 3.84 2.19 1.32
N ASP A 40 4.04 3.07 0.34
CA ASP A 40 3.08 3.29 -0.73
C ASP A 40 2.94 2.05 -1.63
N ALA A 41 4.06 1.36 -1.92
CA ALA A 41 4.05 0.10 -2.64
C ALA A 41 3.29 -1.01 -1.88
N VAL A 42 3.56 -1.17 -0.58
CA VAL A 42 2.86 -2.18 0.24
C VAL A 42 1.36 -1.91 0.30
N THR A 43 0.96 -0.65 0.45
CA THR A 43 -0.46 -0.28 0.42
C THR A 43 -1.11 -0.58 -0.93
N SER A 44 -0.38 -0.38 -2.03
CA SER A 44 -0.88 -0.73 -3.37
C SER A 44 -1.15 -2.22 -3.50
N GLU A 45 -0.17 -3.06 -3.16
CA GLU A 45 -0.32 -4.52 -3.26
C GLU A 45 -1.43 -5.06 -2.35
N LEU A 46 -1.58 -4.48 -1.16
CA LEU A 46 -2.68 -4.87 -0.26
C LEU A 46 -4.06 -4.47 -0.81
N SER A 47 -4.13 -3.39 -1.58
CA SER A 47 -5.36 -2.98 -2.26
C SER A 47 -5.73 -3.97 -3.36
N ASP A 48 -4.76 -4.35 -4.19
CA ASP A 48 -4.97 -5.33 -5.27
C ASP A 48 -5.39 -6.69 -4.69
N VAL A 49 -4.80 -7.10 -3.55
CA VAL A 49 -5.22 -8.30 -2.80
C VAL A 49 -6.66 -8.15 -2.28
N ALA A 50 -7.05 -6.96 -1.81
CA ALA A 50 -8.42 -6.73 -1.36
C ALA A 50 -9.42 -6.83 -2.52
N GLY A 51 -9.12 -6.25 -3.69
CA GLY A 51 -9.92 -6.39 -4.91
C GLY A 51 -10.06 -7.84 -5.34
N ALA A 52 -8.97 -8.62 -5.32
CA ALA A 52 -9.02 -10.05 -5.65
C ALA A 52 -9.88 -10.88 -4.69
N ILE A 53 -9.96 -10.48 -3.41
CA ILE A 53 -10.86 -11.12 -2.43
C ILE A 53 -12.32 -10.71 -2.68
N GLN A 54 -12.55 -9.46 -3.08
CA GLN A 54 -13.88 -8.93 -3.39
C GLN A 54 -14.49 -9.61 -4.62
N ASP A 55 -13.68 -9.87 -5.66
CA ASP A 55 -14.06 -10.59 -6.88
C ASP A 55 -14.06 -12.13 -6.72
N MET A 56 -13.87 -12.64 -5.50
CA MET A 56 -13.83 -14.09 -5.27
C MET A 56 -15.23 -14.71 -5.33
N ASP A 57 -15.55 -15.35 -6.46
CA ASP A 57 -16.78 -16.12 -6.65
C ASP A 57 -16.82 -17.39 -5.77
N GLN A 58 -17.79 -17.45 -4.84
CA GLN A 58 -18.06 -18.60 -3.96
C GLN A 58 -19.26 -19.45 -4.42
N SER A 59 -19.57 -19.44 -5.71
CA SER A 59 -20.70 -20.18 -6.27
C SER A 59 -20.39 -21.65 -6.45
N TYR A 60 -21.23 -22.49 -5.85
CA TYR A 60 -21.16 -23.93 -6.01
C TYR A 60 -22.32 -24.41 -6.87
N THR A 61 -22.00 -25.00 -8.01
CA THR A 61 -23.00 -25.72 -8.81
C THR A 61 -23.17 -27.13 -8.26
N LEU A 62 -24.30 -27.37 -7.58
CA LEU A 62 -24.70 -28.69 -7.12
C LEU A 62 -25.66 -29.31 -8.14
N TYR A 63 -25.29 -30.43 -8.75
CA TYR A 63 -26.20 -31.22 -9.59
C TYR A 63 -27.21 -31.94 -8.69
N GLY A 64 -28.32 -31.27 -8.38
CA GLY A 64 -29.41 -31.83 -7.61
C GLY A 64 -30.22 -32.87 -8.38
N VAL A 65 -30.54 -33.99 -7.75
CA VAL A 65 -31.61 -34.89 -8.23
C VAL A 65 -32.94 -34.23 -7.89
N THR A 66 -33.75 -33.91 -8.90
CA THR A 66 -35.12 -33.42 -8.73
C THR A 66 -36.09 -34.60 -8.68
N GLY A 67 -36.78 -34.77 -7.56
CA GLY A 67 -37.79 -35.81 -7.35
C GLY A 67 -39.08 -35.25 -6.78
N HIS A 68 -40.12 -36.08 -6.67
CA HIS A 68 -41.46 -35.68 -6.21
C HIS A 68 -41.51 -35.02 -4.81
N SER A 69 -40.46 -35.16 -4.00
CA SER A 69 -40.36 -34.62 -2.64
C SER A 69 -39.00 -34.01 -2.30
N ALA A 70 -38.13 -33.77 -3.29
CA ALA A 70 -36.81 -33.16 -3.07
C ALA A 70 -36.36 -32.36 -4.30
N ALA A 71 -35.87 -31.14 -4.06
CA ALA A 71 -35.21 -30.29 -5.04
C ALA A 71 -34.03 -29.59 -4.36
N VAL A 72 -32.93 -29.38 -5.09
CA VAL A 72 -31.78 -28.58 -4.67
C VAL A 72 -31.73 -27.34 -5.55
N SER A 73 -31.53 -26.16 -4.94
CA SER A 73 -31.29 -24.90 -5.65
C SER A 73 -29.80 -24.59 -5.68
N GLY A 74 -29.31 -24.04 -6.80
CA GLY A 74 -27.96 -23.49 -6.89
C GLY A 74 -27.82 -22.14 -6.16
N SER A 75 -26.59 -21.67 -6.06
CA SER A 75 -26.22 -20.30 -5.66
C SER A 75 -25.29 -19.71 -6.70
N ASP A 76 -25.40 -18.40 -6.92
CA ASP A 76 -24.53 -17.61 -7.80
C ASP A 76 -24.05 -16.36 -7.04
N PHE A 77 -22.87 -15.86 -7.37
CA PHE A 77 -22.25 -14.66 -6.80
C PHE A 77 -22.19 -13.62 -7.90
N GLY A 78 -22.83 -12.48 -7.65
CA GLY A 78 -22.73 -11.30 -8.51
C GLY A 78 -22.26 -10.14 -7.66
N ASP A 79 -21.15 -9.54 -8.04
CA ASP A 79 -20.75 -8.23 -7.56
C ASP A 79 -21.61 -7.15 -8.24
N GLN A 80 -21.92 -6.08 -7.51
CA GLN A 80 -22.54 -4.89 -8.08
C GLN A 80 -21.53 -3.77 -7.98
N GLN A 81 -21.35 -3.04 -9.06
CA GLN A 81 -20.44 -1.91 -9.11
C GLN A 81 -20.80 -0.88 -8.02
N ASP A 82 -19.89 -0.69 -7.06
CA ASP A 82 -19.98 0.37 -6.08
C ASP A 82 -19.21 1.63 -6.51
N TYR A 83 -19.14 2.63 -5.63
CA TYR A 83 -18.49 3.91 -5.93
C TYR A 83 -16.99 3.78 -6.25
N CYS A 84 -16.33 2.75 -5.71
CA CYS A 84 -14.89 2.52 -5.84
C CYS A 84 -14.53 1.52 -6.94
N ASP A 85 -15.52 0.83 -7.53
CA ASP A 85 -15.36 -0.13 -8.63
C ASP A 85 -15.37 0.52 -10.03
N GLY A 86 -15.13 1.84 -10.12
CA GLY A 86 -14.99 2.53 -11.41
C GLY A 86 -13.63 2.28 -12.06
N ASP A 87 -13.49 2.55 -13.36
CA ASP A 87 -12.21 2.46 -14.11
C ASP A 87 -11.18 3.53 -13.66
N ASP A 88 -10.89 3.64 -12.36
CA ASP A 88 -10.05 4.68 -11.75
C ASP A 88 -8.56 4.29 -11.70
N ASP A 89 -8.06 3.65 -12.76
CA ASP A 89 -6.62 3.44 -13.06
C ASP A 89 -5.90 4.75 -13.42
N ARG A 90 -6.19 5.82 -12.68
CA ARG A 90 -5.57 7.13 -12.89
C ARG A 90 -4.16 7.11 -12.32
N ASN A 91 -3.22 7.61 -13.10
CA ASN A 91 -1.82 7.75 -12.69
C ASN A 91 -1.70 8.43 -11.30
N GLY A 92 -1.11 7.72 -10.33
CA GLY A 92 -0.87 8.23 -8.98
C GLY A 92 -1.98 7.97 -7.96
N ARG A 93 -2.93 7.07 -8.27
CA ARG A 93 -3.90 6.51 -7.32
C ARG A 93 -3.67 5.01 -7.15
N ILE A 94 -4.08 4.49 -6.01
CA ILE A 94 -4.21 3.06 -5.75
C ILE A 94 -5.69 2.69 -5.97
N ASP A 95 -5.95 1.44 -6.32
CA ASP A 95 -7.30 0.88 -6.44
C ASP A 95 -8.11 1.05 -5.13
N ASN A 96 -9.42 0.77 -5.17
CA ASN A 96 -10.32 0.81 -4.00
C ASN A 96 -10.37 2.19 -3.32
N CYS A 97 -10.34 3.27 -4.11
CA CYS A 97 -10.40 4.66 -3.65
C CYS A 97 -9.28 5.10 -2.67
N ILE A 98 -8.11 4.45 -2.66
CA ILE A 98 -7.01 4.81 -1.75
C ILE A 98 -6.13 5.92 -2.36
N ASN A 99 -6.07 7.09 -1.72
CA ASN A 99 -5.25 8.23 -2.15
C ASN A 99 -4.05 8.49 -1.22
N ILE A 100 -2.84 8.45 -1.76
CA ILE A 100 -1.59 8.64 -1.01
C ILE A 100 -0.99 10.05 -1.16
N ASN A 101 -1.31 10.77 -2.23
CA ASN A 101 -0.70 12.06 -2.59
C ASN A 101 -1.76 13.09 -2.98
N GLY A 102 -2.62 13.45 -2.02
CA GLY A 102 -3.75 14.35 -2.17
C GLY A 102 -3.50 15.60 -3.04
N ARG A 103 -4.02 15.56 -4.26
CA ARG A 103 -4.56 16.73 -4.98
C ARG A 103 -6.06 16.60 -5.26
N ASN A 104 -6.69 15.55 -4.73
CA ASN A 104 -8.08 15.18 -5.04
C ASN A 104 -8.83 14.62 -3.81
N ASP A 105 -8.47 15.09 -2.63
CA ASP A 105 -9.23 15.10 -1.38
C ASP A 105 -10.45 16.06 -1.47
N GLY A 106 -11.06 16.16 -2.66
CA GLY A 106 -12.22 17.01 -2.95
C GLY A 106 -13.53 16.49 -2.36
N ASP A 107 -13.49 15.38 -1.62
CA ASP A 107 -14.66 14.82 -0.92
C ASP A 107 -14.37 14.61 0.57
N GLU A 108 -13.94 15.68 1.24
CA GLU A 108 -13.97 15.77 2.71
C GLU A 108 -15.40 16.04 3.24
N GLY A 109 -16.43 15.92 2.39
CA GLY A 109 -17.82 16.23 2.72
C GLY A 109 -18.47 15.23 3.69
N GLY A 110 -17.82 14.09 3.96
CA GLY A 110 -18.33 13.07 4.89
C GLY A 110 -19.66 12.44 4.46
N ASN A 111 -20.12 12.69 3.24
CA ASN A 111 -21.29 12.03 2.69
C ASN A 111 -20.82 10.79 1.96
N ALA A 112 -21.09 9.62 2.55
CA ALA A 112 -21.01 8.37 1.81
C ALA A 112 -21.82 8.52 0.50
N PRO A 113 -21.22 8.23 -0.67
CA PRO A 113 -21.94 8.19 -1.93
C PRO A 113 -23.17 7.31 -1.76
N THR A 114 -24.35 7.87 -1.99
CA THR A 114 -25.59 7.09 -1.88
C THR A 114 -25.59 6.00 -2.94
N PRO A 115 -25.99 4.76 -2.62
CA PRO A 115 -26.03 3.67 -3.59
C PRO A 115 -26.84 4.10 -4.81
N ASN A 116 -26.19 4.04 -5.97
CA ASN A 116 -26.80 4.12 -7.28
C ASN A 116 -27.84 2.99 -7.37
N ARG A 117 -29.10 3.41 -7.48
CA ARG A 117 -30.27 2.53 -7.55
C ARG A 117 -30.37 1.86 -8.92
#